data_AF-M1EJM6-F1
#
_entry.id   AF-M1EJM6-F1
#
_cell.length_a   1.000
_cell.length_b   1.000
_cell.length_c   1.000
_cell.angle_alpha   90.00
_cell.angle_beta   90.00
_cell.angle_gamma   90.00
#
_symmetry.space_group_name_H-M   'P 1'
#
loop_
_entity.id
_entity.type
_entity.pdbx_description
1 polymer ?
#
loop_
_entity_poly.entity_id
_entity_poly.type
_entity_poly.pdbx_seq_one_letter_code
_entity_poly.pdbx_strand_id
1 'polypeptide(L)'
;QKLKEAVEAIQNSTSIKYNLEELYQAVENLCSYKISANLYKQLRQICEDHIKAQIHQFREDSLDSVLFLKKIDRCWQNHCRQMIMIRSIFLFLDRTYVLQNSMLPSIWD
;
A
#
# COMPACT_ATOMS: atom_id res chain seq x y z
N GLN A 1 -1.96 -14.68 -1.78
CA GLN A 1 -0.51 -14.91 -1.65
C GLN A 1 0.30 -13.94 -2.53
N LYS A 2 0.27 -14.07 -3.86
CA LYS A 2 1.00 -13.22 -4.82
C LYS A 2 0.88 -11.70 -4.57
N LEU A 3 -0.35 -11.19 -4.43
CA LEU A 3 -0.60 -9.75 -4.24
C LEU A 3 -0.02 -9.23 -2.92
N LYS A 4 -0.13 -10.01 -1.84
CA LYS A 4 0.46 -9.68 -0.54
C LYS A 4 1.99 -9.57 -0.66
N GLU A 5 2.64 -10.54 -1.28
CA GLU A 5 4.09 -10.53 -1.49
C GLU A 5 4.55 -9.33 -2.34
N ALA A 6 3.76 -8.94 -3.34
CA ALA A 6 4.06 -7.75 -4.15
C ALA A 6 3.95 -6.46 -3.32
N VAL A 7 2.91 -6.31 -2.49
CA VAL A 7 2.76 -5.15 -1.60
C VAL A 7 3.90 -5.08 -0.60
N GLU A 8 4.25 -6.20 0.03
CA GLU A 8 5.37 -6.29 0.97
C GLU A 8 6.71 -5.96 0.29
N ALA A 9 6.92 -6.39 -0.95
CA ALA A 9 8.12 -6.03 -1.71
C ALA A 9 8.20 -4.51 -1.97
N ILE A 10 7.09 -3.90 -2.40
CA ILE A 10 7.01 -2.45 -2.61
C ILE A 10 7.32 -1.69 -1.32
N GLN A 11 6.67 -2.07 -0.23
CA GLN A 11 6.83 -1.45 1.10
C GLN A 11 8.26 -1.57 1.64
N ASN A 12 8.92 -2.70 1.38
CA ASN A 12 10.30 -2.93 1.78
C ASN A 12 11.33 -2.39 0.76
N SER A 13 10.87 -1.70 -0.30
CA SER A 13 11.71 -1.21 -1.41
C SER A 13 12.57 -2.31 -2.04
N THR A 14 12.02 -3.52 -2.16
CA THR A 14 12.66 -4.67 -2.80
C THR A 14 11.99 -5.01 -4.14
N SER A 15 12.68 -5.79 -4.98
CA SER A 15 12.17 -6.16 -6.30
C SER A 15 10.93 -7.04 -6.20
N ILE A 16 9.89 -6.65 -6.92
CA ILE A 16 8.67 -7.46 -7.10
C ILE A 16 9.03 -8.66 -7.99
N LYS A 17 8.70 -9.88 -7.54
CA LYS A 17 8.99 -11.13 -8.28
C LYS A 17 8.12 -11.32 -9.53
N TYR A 18 7.00 -10.63 -9.58
CA TYR A 18 5.95 -10.80 -10.57
C TYR A 18 5.85 -9.58 -11.47
N ASN A 19 5.39 -9.79 -12.71
CA ASN A 19 5.14 -8.66 -13.61
C ASN A 19 3.87 -7.89 -13.18
N LEU A 20 3.85 -6.58 -13.45
CA LEU A 20 2.78 -5.69 -13.01
C LEU A 20 1.44 -5.99 -13.66
N GLU A 21 1.42 -6.35 -14.94
CA GLU A 21 0.19 -6.67 -15.68
C GLU A 21 -0.50 -7.90 -15.08
N GLU A 22 0.26 -8.95 -14.77
CA GLU A 22 -0.24 -10.18 -14.16
C GLU A 22 -0.65 -9.95 -12.68
N LEU A 23 -0.15 -8.91 -12.02
CA LEU A 23 -0.65 -8.49 -10.70
C LEU A 23 -1.98 -7.74 -10.84
N TYR A 24 -2.07 -6.82 -11.79
CA TYR A 24 -3.30 -6.08 -12.10
C TYR A 24 -4.44 -7.03 -12.52
N GLN A 25 -4.17 -7.95 -13.44
CA GLN A 25 -5.16 -8.93 -13.91
C GLN A 25 -5.59 -9.90 -12.80
N ALA A 26 -4.68 -10.21 -11.85
CA ALA A 26 -5.06 -10.98 -10.66
C ALA A 26 -6.05 -10.21 -9.76
N VAL A 27 -5.89 -8.89 -9.62
CA VAL A 27 -6.85 -8.03 -8.90
C VAL A 27 -8.21 -8.02 -9.61
N GLU A 28 -8.22 -7.83 -10.93
CA GLU A 28 -9.44 -7.83 -11.74
C GLU A 28 -10.23 -9.14 -11.62
N ASN A 29 -9.53 -10.28 -11.74
CA ASN A 29 -10.14 -11.59 -11.57
C ASN A 29 -10.78 -11.76 -10.18
N LEU A 30 -10.05 -11.41 -9.12
CA LEU A 30 -10.57 -11.49 -7.75
C LEU A 30 -11.79 -10.57 -7.51
N CYS A 31 -11.79 -9.38 -8.11
CA CYS A 31 -12.92 -8.47 -8.04
C CYS A 31 -14.15 -9.04 -8.76
N SER A 32 -13.94 -9.66 -9.93
CA SER A 32 -15.00 -10.29 -10.72
C SER A 32 -15.68 -11.47 -10.01
N TYR A 33 -14.93 -12.20 -9.16
CA TYR A 33 -15.46 -13.26 -8.29
C TYR A 33 -16.09 -12.77 -6.98
N LYS A 34 -16.42 -11.47 -6.86
CA LYS A 34 -17.05 -10.84 -5.69
C LYS A 34 -16.21 -10.92 -4.39
N ILE A 35 -14.87 -11.01 -4.51
CA ILE A 35 -13.94 -11.04 -3.36
C ILE A 35 -13.42 -9.61 -3.03
N SER A 36 -13.90 -8.58 -3.72
CA SER A 36 -13.41 -7.19 -3.62
C SER A 36 -13.38 -6.64 -2.19
N ALA A 37 -14.41 -6.90 -1.38
CA ALA A 37 -14.49 -6.42 0.01
C ALA A 37 -13.36 -6.99 0.88
N ASN A 38 -13.10 -8.30 0.76
CA ASN A 38 -12.03 -8.97 1.48
C ASN A 38 -10.66 -8.50 0.97
N LEU A 39 -10.53 -8.30 -0.35
CA LEU A 39 -9.30 -7.81 -0.96
C LEU A 39 -8.94 -6.39 -0.46
N TYR A 40 -9.92 -5.48 -0.42
CA TYR A 40 -9.75 -4.14 0.14
C TYR A 40 -9.33 -4.19 1.61
N LYS A 41 -10.02 -4.99 2.43
CA LYS A 41 -9.69 -5.15 3.85
C LYS A 41 -8.26 -5.66 4.06
N GLN A 42 -7.83 -6.66 3.28
CA GLN A 42 -6.47 -7.20 3.36
C GLN A 42 -5.42 -6.19 2.92
N LEU A 43 -5.65 -5.48 1.82
CA LEU A 43 -4.74 -4.43 1.35
C LEU A 43 -4.57 -3.36 2.43
N ARG A 44 -5.69 -2.87 2.97
CA ARG A 44 -5.69 -1.87 4.05
C ARG A 44 -4.92 -2.35 5.27
N GLN A 45 -5.16 -3.58 5.73
CA GLN A 45 -4.47 -4.15 6.88
C GLN A 45 -2.94 -4.21 6.67
N ILE A 46 -2.49 -4.66 5.50
CA ILE A 46 -1.05 -4.75 5.18
C ILE A 46 -0.41 -3.35 5.18
N CYS A 47 -1.09 -2.34 4.63
CA CYS A 47 -0.62 -0.95 4.67
C CYS A 47 -0.58 -0.39 6.10
N GLU A 48 -1.63 -0.61 6.90
CA GLU A 48 -1.68 -0.16 8.29
C GLU A 48 -0.57 -0.79 9.15
N ASP A 49 -0.32 -2.09 8.99
CA ASP A 49 0.72 -2.79 9.74
C ASP A 49 2.11 -2.31 9.36
N HIS A 50 2.36 -2.05 8.07
CA HIS A 50 3.61 -1.46 7.62
C HIS A 50 3.83 -0.06 8.20
N ILE A 51 2.83 0.82 8.17
CA ILE A 51 2.95 2.18 8.73
C ILE A 51 3.21 2.11 10.24
N LYS A 52 2.51 1.25 10.99
CA LYS A 52 2.77 1.03 12.42
C LYS A 52 4.22 0.62 12.67
N ALA A 53 4.77 -0.28 11.85
CA ALA A 53 6.18 -0.67 11.95
C ALA A 53 7.12 0.52 11.68
N GLN A 54 6.81 1.36 10.70
CA GLN A 54 7.57 2.58 10.38
C GLN A 54 7.47 3.67 11.48
N ILE A 55 6.56 3.60 12.45
CA ILE A 55 6.51 4.58 13.55
C ILE A 55 7.67 4.38 14.52
N HIS A 56 8.15 3.15 14.70
CA HIS A 56 9.17 2.84 15.72
C HIS A 56 10.49 3.58 15.51
N GLN A 57 10.90 3.84 14.27
CA GLN A 57 12.11 4.62 13.96
C GLN A 57 12.04 6.09 14.39
N PHE A 58 10.87 6.63 14.74
CA PHE A 58 10.72 8.02 15.20
C PHE A 58 10.70 8.16 16.72
N ARG A 59 10.70 7.05 17.47
CA ARG A 59 10.59 7.05 18.93
C ARG A 59 11.93 7.12 19.67
N GLU A 60 13.04 7.31 18.96
CA GLU A 60 14.36 7.44 19.59
C GLU A 60 14.54 8.86 20.16
N ASP A 61 14.78 8.95 21.47
CA ASP A 61 14.85 10.20 22.25
C ASP A 61 16.02 11.15 21.87
N SER A 62 16.87 10.79 20.89
CA SER A 62 18.14 11.46 20.62
C SER A 62 18.26 12.10 19.24
N LEU A 63 17.18 12.23 18.46
CA LEU A 63 17.25 12.88 17.15
C LEU A 63 17.28 14.41 17.30
N ASP A 64 18.36 15.03 16.82
CA ASP A 64 18.38 16.45 16.49
C ASP A 64 17.13 16.81 15.66
N SER A 65 16.52 17.96 15.94
CA SER A 65 15.25 18.38 15.33
C SER A 65 15.29 18.39 13.80
N VAL A 66 16.42 18.78 13.20
CA VAL A 66 16.59 18.79 11.73
C VAL A 66 16.72 17.37 11.19
N LEU A 67 17.45 16.49 11.89
CA LEU A 67 17.54 15.08 11.54
C LEU A 67 16.18 14.38 11.63
N PHE A 68 15.40 14.67 12.66
CA PHE A 68 14.04 14.16 12.82
C PHE A 68 13.15 14.56 11.63
N LEU A 69 13.13 15.86 11.28
CA LEU A 69 12.35 16.35 10.14
C LEU A 69 12.77 15.70 8.81
N LYS A 70 14.08 15.57 8.57
CA LYS A 70 14.60 14.87 7.38
C LYS A 70 14.18 13.39 7.34
N LYS A 71 14.13 12.72 8.50
CA LYS A 71 13.70 11.32 8.60
C LYS A 71 12.22 11.17 8.27
N ILE A 72 11.38 12.07 8.79
CA ILE A 72 9.94 12.10 8.47
C ILE A 72 9.71 12.37 6.98
N ASP A 73 10.36 13.42 6.43
CA ASP A 73 10.21 13.76 5.01
C ASP A 73 10.58 12.59 4.10
N ARG A 74 11.71 11.93 4.37
CA ARG A 74 12.14 10.75 3.60
C ARG A 74 11.13 9.60 3.73
N CYS A 75 10.64 9.32 4.93
CA CYS A 75 9.64 8.28 5.16
C CYS A 75 8.34 8.57 4.40
N TRP A 76 7.89 9.82 4.43
CA TRP A 76 6.69 10.27 3.73
C TRP A 76 6.84 10.18 2.21
N GLN A 77 7.95 10.67 1.65
CA GLN A 77 8.22 10.56 0.21
C GLN A 77 8.28 9.09 -0.25
N ASN A 78 8.89 8.21 0.54
CA ASN A 78 8.91 6.78 0.25
C ASN A 78 7.49 6.20 0.28
N HIS A 79 6.71 6.50 1.31
CA HIS A 79 5.32 6.09 1.43
C HIS A 79 4.49 6.52 0.21
N CYS A 80 4.59 7.78 -0.22
CA CYS A 80 3.89 8.26 -1.41
C CYS A 80 4.26 7.46 -2.67
N ARG A 81 5.56 7.23 -2.93
CA ARG A 81 6.02 6.45 -4.09
C ARG A 81 5.50 5.01 -4.05
N GLN A 82 5.55 4.38 -2.88
CA GLN A 82 5.05 3.03 -2.65
C GLN A 82 3.54 2.94 -2.89
N MET A 83 2.77 3.89 -2.35
CA MET A 83 1.32 3.93 -2.51
C MET A 83 0.89 4.22 -3.96
N ILE A 84 1.64 5.00 -4.73
CA ILE A 84 1.40 5.16 -6.18
C ILE A 84 1.48 3.80 -6.89
N MET A 85 2.50 2.98 -6.57
CA MET A 85 2.70 1.68 -7.18
C MET A 85 1.67 0.64 -6.71
N ILE A 86 1.31 0.66 -5.43
CA ILE A 86 0.22 -0.18 -4.91
C ILE A 86 -1.09 0.21 -5.60
N ARG A 87 -1.39 1.50 -5.73
CA ARG A 87 -2.59 1.97 -6.41
C ARG A 87 -2.63 1.55 -7.87
N SER A 88 -1.51 1.55 -8.60
CA SER A 88 -1.51 1.11 -10.01
C SER A 88 -1.84 -0.37 -10.14
N ILE A 89 -1.32 -1.23 -9.26
CA ILE A 89 -1.65 -2.67 -9.24
C ILE A 89 -3.12 -2.89 -8.88
N PHE A 90 -3.64 -2.13 -7.90
CA PHE A 90 -5.01 -2.29 -7.38
C PHE A 90 -6.01 -1.32 -8.02
N LEU A 91 -5.69 -0.74 -9.17
CA LEU A 91 -6.51 0.30 -9.81
C LEU A 91 -7.92 -0.19 -10.14
N PHE A 92 -8.07 -1.45 -10.57
CA PHE A 92 -9.39 -2.03 -10.84
C PHE A 92 -10.26 -2.09 -9.59
N LEU A 93 -9.69 -2.49 -8.43
CA LEU A 93 -10.40 -2.50 -7.14
C LEU A 93 -10.85 -1.09 -6.75
N ASP A 94 -9.96 -0.09 -6.90
CA ASP A 94 -10.23 1.32 -6.57
C ASP A 94 -11.38 1.88 -7.42
N ARG A 95 -11.36 1.60 -8.73
CA ARG A 95 -12.32 2.16 -9.69
C ARG A 95 -13.64 1.41 -9.81
N THR A 96 -13.72 0.18 -9.32
CA THR A 96 -14.95 -0.61 -9.37
C THR A 96 -15.61 -0.69 -8.00
N TYR A 97 -14.98 -1.39 -7.05
CA TYR A 97 -15.55 -1.62 -5.73
C TYR A 97 -15.51 -0.37 -4.86
N VAL A 98 -14.35 0.26 -4.70
CA VAL A 98 -14.21 1.40 -3.77
C VAL A 98 -15.03 2.59 -4.25
N LEU A 99 -14.97 2.94 -5.54
CA LEU A 99 -15.74 4.03 -6.12
C LEU A 99 -17.27 3.87 -5.96
N GLN A 100 -17.78 2.63 -5.96
CA GLN A 100 -19.20 2.36 -5.74
C GLN A 100 -19.63 2.42 -4.27
N ASN A 101 -18.67 2.45 -3.33
CA ASN A 101 -18.91 2.44 -1.90
C ASN A 101 -18.38 3.74 -1.28
N SER A 102 -19.18 4.81 -1.30
CA SER A 102 -18.78 6.17 -0.86
C SER A 102 -18.28 6.28 0.59
N MET A 103 -18.54 5.28 1.42
CA MET A 103 -18.04 5.20 2.80
C MET A 103 -16.61 4.68 2.89
N LEU A 104 -16.05 4.13 1.80
CA LEU A 104 -14.68 3.63 1.75
C LEU A 104 -13.78 4.70 1.12
N PRO A 105 -12.70 5.11 1.79
CA PRO A 105 -11.70 5.98 1.17
C PRO A 105 -11.05 5.25 -0.01
N SER A 106 -10.65 6.03 -1.02
CA SER A 106 -9.85 5.50 -2.14
C SER A 106 -8.55 4.89 -1.62
N ILE A 107 -7.86 4.10 -2.42
CA ILE A 107 -6.57 3.52 -2.00
C ILE A 107 -5.54 4.62 -1.65
N TRP A 108 -5.73 5.83 -2.16
CA TRP A 108 -4.85 6.97 -1.93
C TRP A 108 -5.19 7.79 -0.68
N ASP A 109 -6.47 7.82 -0.30
CA ASP A 109 -6.96 8.67 0.80
C ASP A 109 -6.84 7.96 2.16
#